data_AF-A0A7K9QZK2-F1
#
_entry.id   AF-A0A7K9QZK2-F1
#
_cell.length_a   1.000
_cell.length_b   1.000
_cell.length_c   1.000
_cell.angle_alpha   90.00
_cell.angle_beta   90.00
_cell.angle_gamma   90.00
#
_symmetry.space_group_name_H-M   'P 1'
#
loop_
_entity.id
_entity.type
_entity.pdbx_description
1 polymer ?
#
loop_
_entity_poly.entity_id
_entity_poly.type
_entity_poly.pdbx_seq_one_letter_code
_entity_poly.pdbx_strand_id
1 'polypeptide(L)'
;MGQANCHPEPGDLIEIFRPLYQHWALYVGDGYVIHVTDEEASSSSLASSSIRSSRAKVKKQLLTVVVEDHKWRVNNKYDRSRTPLPVEEIIRRAEQWIGREVPYNVL
;
A
#
# COMPACT_ATOMS: atom_id res chain seq x y z
N MET A 1 4.37 -6.35 -22.51
CA MET A 1 4.75 -7.77 -22.37
C MET A 1 4.86 -8.10 -20.89
N GLY A 2 4.02 -9.02 -20.40
CA GLY A 2 4.21 -9.75 -19.13
C GLY A 2 3.69 -9.09 -17.85
N GLN A 3 2.40 -9.22 -17.56
CA GLN A 3 1.92 -9.40 -16.18
C GLN A 3 0.95 -10.57 -16.23
N ALA A 4 1.42 -11.74 -15.81
CA ALA A 4 0.58 -12.93 -15.69
C ALA A 4 -0.51 -12.62 -14.67
N ASN A 5 -1.78 -12.64 -15.10
CA ASN A 5 -3.02 -13.11 -14.45
C ASN A 5 -3.20 -13.13 -12.91
N CYS A 6 -2.37 -12.44 -12.11
CA CYS A 6 -2.49 -12.36 -10.67
C CYS A 6 -3.60 -11.36 -10.35
N HIS A 7 -4.83 -11.85 -10.35
CA HIS A 7 -5.96 -11.16 -9.76
C HIS A 7 -5.75 -11.21 -8.25
N PRO A 8 -5.47 -10.07 -7.58
CA PRO A 8 -5.27 -10.07 -6.14
C PRO A 8 -6.59 -10.41 -5.46
N GLU A 9 -6.50 -11.19 -4.38
CA GLU A 9 -7.64 -11.55 -3.55
C GLU A 9 -7.73 -10.59 -2.36
N PRO A 10 -8.94 -10.28 -1.85
CA PRO A 10 -9.08 -9.44 -0.67
C PRO A 10 -8.26 -10.00 0.50
N GLY A 11 -7.43 -9.15 1.12
CA GLY A 11 -6.46 -9.54 2.14
C GLY A 11 -5.02 -9.67 1.63
N ASP A 12 -4.80 -9.69 0.32
CA ASP A 12 -3.45 -9.77 -0.24
C ASP A 12 -2.63 -8.51 0.00
N LEU A 13 -1.35 -8.70 0.31
CA LEU A 13 -0.36 -7.65 0.35
C LEU A 13 0.19 -7.41 -1.05
N ILE A 14 0.13 -6.16 -1.49
CA ILE A 14 0.64 -5.69 -2.77
C ILE A 14 1.96 -4.98 -2.54
N GLU A 15 3.01 -5.49 -3.19
CA GLU A 15 4.34 -4.88 -3.23
C GLU A 15 4.51 -4.13 -4.54
N ILE A 16 4.76 -2.83 -4.46
CA ILE A 16 4.91 -1.91 -5.60
C ILE A 16 6.35 -1.43 -5.66
N PHE A 17 7.00 -1.66 -6.80
CA PHE A 17 8.41 -1.38 -7.02
C PHE A 17 8.62 0.08 -7.41
N ARG A 18 8.95 0.95 -6.45
CA ARG A 18 9.42 2.33 -6.71
C ARG A 18 10.93 2.36 -6.95
N PRO A 19 11.47 3.39 -7.63
CA PRO A 19 12.91 3.48 -7.93
C PRO A 19 13.83 3.43 -6.70
N LEU A 20 13.38 3.98 -5.56
CA LEU A 20 14.20 4.15 -4.35
C LEU A 20 13.76 3.28 -3.16
N TYR A 21 12.54 2.73 -3.19
CA TYR A 21 12.00 1.92 -2.09
C TYR A 21 10.88 1.00 -2.58
N GLN A 22 10.43 0.08 -1.72
CA GLN A 22 9.26 -0.75 -2.00
C GLN A 22 8.05 -0.18 -1.27
N HIS A 23 7.03 0.20 -2.03
CA HIS A 23 5.78 0.69 -1.47
C HIS A 23 4.84 -0.49 -1.23
N TRP A 24 4.08 -0.43 -0.13
CA TRP A 24 3.19 -1.52 0.28
C TRP A 24 1.75 -1.05 0.39
N ALA A 25 0.84 -1.90 -0.07
CA ALA A 25 -0.59 -1.69 0.02
C ALA A 25 -1.31 -3.00 0.35
N LEU A 26 -2.49 -2.91 0.96
CA LEU A 26 -3.36 -4.05 1.24
C LEU A 26 -4.53 -4.03 0.25
N TYR A 27 -4.77 -5.11 -0.48
CA TYR A 27 -5.92 -5.23 -1.37
C TYR A 27 -7.19 -5.55 -0.58
N VAL A 28 -8.27 -4.83 -0.88
CA VAL A 28 -9.55 -4.93 -0.13
C VAL A 28 -10.74 -5.30 -1.01
N GLY A 29 -10.50 -5.67 -2.28
CA GLY A 29 -11.55 -6.01 -3.24
C GLY A 29 -11.88 -4.87 -4.22
N ASP A 30 -12.58 -5.22 -5.30
CA ASP A 30 -13.10 -4.28 -6.31
C ASP A 30 -12.06 -3.35 -6.94
N GLY A 31 -10.80 -3.79 -6.98
CA GLY A 31 -9.70 -2.97 -7.49
C GLY A 31 -9.17 -1.93 -6.51
N TYR A 32 -9.65 -1.91 -5.26
CA TYR A 32 -9.20 -0.97 -4.23
C TYR A 32 -8.10 -1.55 -3.34
N VAL A 33 -7.23 -0.66 -2.89
CA VAL A 33 -6.20 -0.92 -1.90
C VAL A 33 -6.22 0.11 -0.78
N ILE A 34 -5.78 -0.28 0.41
CA ILE A 34 -5.48 0.60 1.53
C ILE A 34 -3.97 0.71 1.67
N HIS A 35 -3.43 1.93 1.71
CA HIS A 35 -2.01 2.16 1.91
C HIS A 35 -1.74 3.42 2.72
N VAL A 36 -0.53 3.50 3.27
CA VAL A 36 -0.02 4.68 3.96
C VAL A 36 0.65 5.59 2.93
N THR A 37 0.29 6.86 2.87
CA THR A 37 0.91 7.81 1.94
C THR A 37 0.88 9.23 2.49
N ASP A 38 1.87 10.04 2.13
CA ASP A 38 1.89 11.43 2.55
C ASP A 38 0.73 12.22 1.89
N GLU A 39 0.26 13.28 2.56
CA GLU A 39 -0.85 14.08 2.01
C GLU A 39 -0.44 14.79 0.71
N GLU A 40 0.84 15.10 0.50
CA GLU A 40 1.33 15.90 -0.65
C GLU A 40 1.96 15.06 -1.79
N ALA A 41 2.06 13.74 -1.63
CA ALA A 41 2.79 12.87 -2.57
C ALA A 41 2.06 12.56 -3.90
N SER A 42 0.88 13.14 -4.15
CA SER A 42 0.18 13.04 -5.45
C SER A 42 0.82 13.87 -6.58
N SER A 43 1.98 14.49 -6.32
CA SER A 43 2.83 15.05 -7.37
C SER A 43 4.25 14.54 -7.18
N SER A 44 4.67 13.74 -8.16
CA SER A 44 6.06 13.43 -8.52
C SER A 44 7.08 14.45 -7.98
N SER A 45 7.63 14.21 -6.79
CA SER A 45 8.81 14.90 -6.26
C SER A 45 9.27 14.23 -4.95
N LEU A 46 10.12 13.19 -5.05
CA LEU A 46 10.94 12.75 -3.91
C LEU A 46 12.13 13.70 -3.69
N ALA A 47 11.93 14.99 -3.93
CA ALA A 47 12.97 16.01 -3.89
C ALA A 47 12.47 17.23 -3.14
N SER A 48 12.20 17.10 -1.84
CA SER A 48 12.39 18.22 -0.92
C SER A 48 12.44 17.76 0.55
N SER A 49 13.66 17.76 1.07
CA SER A 49 14.06 18.52 2.27
C SER A 49 13.36 18.28 3.61
N SER A 50 14.17 17.85 4.58
CA SER A 50 14.18 18.28 5.99
C SER A 50 12.99 17.94 6.89
N ILE A 51 13.27 17.10 7.90
CA ILE A 51 12.90 17.26 9.32
C ILE A 51 11.57 18.02 9.56
N ARG A 52 10.49 17.52 8.98
CA ARG A 52 9.12 17.86 9.37
C ARG A 52 8.51 16.49 9.60
N SER A 53 8.13 16.18 10.85
CA SER A 53 7.52 14.91 11.22
C SER A 53 6.52 14.49 10.14
N SER A 54 6.91 13.58 9.25
CA SER A 54 6.12 13.23 8.09
C SER A 54 4.88 12.50 8.59
N ARG A 55 3.75 13.21 8.61
CA ARG A 55 2.45 12.65 8.97
C ARG A 55 1.91 12.03 7.70
N ALA A 56 2.08 10.73 7.54
CA ALA A 56 1.41 10.03 6.45
C ALA A 56 -0.02 9.72 6.87
N LYS A 57 -0.90 9.59 5.89
CA LYS A 57 -2.29 9.26 6.07
C LYS A 57 -2.60 7.93 5.43
N VAL A 58 -3.50 7.19 6.06
CA VAL A 58 -4.02 5.95 5.47
C VAL A 58 -5.12 6.32 4.48
N LYS A 59 -4.95 5.93 3.22
CA LYS A 59 -5.92 6.20 2.14
C LYS A 59 -6.40 4.90 1.52
N LYS A 60 -7.66 4.90 1.07
CA LYS A 60 -8.26 3.85 0.22
C LYS A 60 -8.35 4.38 -1.20
N GLN A 61 -7.64 3.75 -2.14
CA GLN A 61 -7.51 4.22 -3.52
C GLN A 61 -7.54 3.04 -4.50
N LEU A 62 -7.79 3.31 -5.77
CA LEU A 62 -7.70 2.29 -6.81
C LEU A 62 -6.25 1.81 -6.95
N LEU A 63 -6.06 0.49 -7.04
CA LEU A 63 -4.75 -0.13 -7.25
C LEU A 63 -4.04 0.47 -8.46
N THR A 64 -4.77 0.72 -9.55
CA THR A 64 -4.24 1.34 -10.78
C THR A 64 -3.69 2.74 -10.55
N VAL A 65 -4.34 3.53 -9.67
CA VAL A 65 -3.88 4.88 -9.30
C VAL A 65 -2.66 4.82 -8.38
N VAL A 66 -2.58 3.83 -7.49
CA VAL A 66 -1.43 3.69 -6.58
C VAL A 66 -0.21 3.14 -7.31
N VAL A 67 -0.42 2.19 -8.22
CA VAL A 67 0.67 1.59 -9.01
C VAL A 67 1.22 2.57 -10.04
N GLU A 68 0.35 3.33 -10.72
CA GLU A 68 0.71 4.17 -11.87
C GLU A 68 1.43 3.32 -12.93
N ASP A 69 2.63 3.72 -13.37
CA ASP A 69 3.46 2.99 -14.34
C ASP A 69 4.46 2.01 -13.69
N HIS A 70 4.36 1.78 -12.38
CA HIS A 70 5.32 0.93 -11.68
C HIS A 70 4.96 -0.55 -11.76
N LYS A 71 5.96 -1.42 -11.63
CA LYS A 71 5.72 -2.85 -11.47
C LYS A 71 5.16 -3.12 -10.08
N TRP A 72 4.32 -4.15 -9.96
CA TRP A 72 3.81 -4.63 -8.69
C TRP A 72 3.60 -6.14 -8.71
N ARG A 73 3.51 -6.75 -7.53
CA ARG A 73 3.15 -8.16 -7.34
C ARG A 73 2.39 -8.37 -6.03
N VAL A 74 1.61 -9.46 -5.96
CA VAL A 74 1.13 -9.99 -4.67
C VAL A 74 2.31 -10.61 -3.92
N ASN A 75 2.51 -10.23 -2.65
CA ASN A 75 3.55 -10.75 -1.79
C ASN A 75 3.08 -10.80 -0.33
N ASN A 76 2.40 -11.88 0.03
CA ASN A 76 2.02 -12.17 1.42
C ASN A 76 3.25 -12.65 2.22
N LYS A 77 4.13 -11.70 2.53
CA LYS A 77 5.50 -11.93 3.02
C LYS A 77 5.57 -12.87 4.24
N TYR A 78 4.54 -12.86 5.08
CA TYR A 78 4.55 -13.56 6.36
C TYR A 78 3.73 -14.84 6.42
N ASP A 79 2.95 -15.18 5.38
CA ASP A 79 2.04 -16.35 5.38
C ASP A 79 2.78 -17.67 5.54
N ARG A 80 4.04 -17.73 5.10
CA ARG A 80 4.91 -18.90 5.30
C ARG A 80 5.30 -19.14 6.77
N SER A 81 5.20 -18.11 7.61
CA SER A 81 5.67 -18.12 9.00
C SER A 81 4.57 -17.86 10.03
N ARG A 82 3.42 -17.34 9.59
CA ARG A 82 2.31 -16.90 10.44
C ARG A 82 1.01 -17.19 9.72
N THR A 83 0.06 -17.78 10.42
CA THR A 83 -1.30 -17.92 9.91
C THR A 83 -1.93 -16.53 9.78
N PRO A 84 -2.41 -16.13 8.59
CA PRO A 84 -3.11 -14.86 8.44
C PRO A 84 -4.41 -14.86 9.25
N LEU A 85 -4.83 -13.66 9.65
CA LEU A 85 -6.16 -13.48 10.23
C LEU A 85 -7.24 -13.76 9.15
N PRO A 86 -8.49 -14.05 9.53
CA PRO A 86 -9.59 -14.10 8.58
C PRO A 86 -9.64 -12.82 7.75
N VAL A 87 -9.86 -12.95 6.43
CA VAL A 87 -9.85 -11.83 5.47
C VAL A 87 -10.77 -10.68 5.92
N GLU A 88 -11.96 -11.01 6.41
CA GLU A 88 -12.92 -10.03 6.94
C GLU A 88 -12.34 -9.21 8.09
N GLU A 89 -11.59 -9.84 9.00
CA GLU A 89 -10.95 -9.17 10.13
C GLU A 89 -9.75 -8.32 9.69
N ILE A 90 -9.00 -8.77 8.68
CA ILE A 90 -7.91 -7.98 8.08
C ILE A 90 -8.46 -6.68 7.48
N ILE A 91 -9.50 -6.80 6.65
CA ILE A 91 -10.12 -5.66 5.97
C ILE A 91 -10.76 -4.73 6.99
N ARG A 92 -11.55 -5.26 7.94
CA ARG A 92 -12.19 -4.48 9.01
C ARG A 92 -11.18 -3.65 9.78
N ARG A 93 -10.04 -4.24 10.16
CA ARG A 93 -8.96 -3.52 10.85
C ARG A 93 -8.38 -2.42 9.95
N ALA A 94 -8.07 -2.73 8.70
CA ALA A 94 -7.47 -1.75 7.79
C ALA A 94 -8.39 -0.55 7.53
N GLU A 95 -9.69 -0.78 7.38
CA GLU A 95 -10.67 0.29 7.15
C GLU A 95 -10.80 1.24 8.34
N GLN A 96 -10.65 0.75 9.58
CA GLN A 96 -10.65 1.59 10.79
C GLN A 96 -9.52 2.62 10.82
N TRP A 97 -8.46 2.40 10.05
CA TRP A 97 -7.32 3.31 9.96
C TRP A 97 -7.47 4.37 8.87
N ILE A 98 -8.40 4.21 7.91
CA ILE A 98 -8.58 5.16 6.82
C ILE A 98 -8.81 6.57 7.36
N GLY A 99 -8.09 7.55 6.82
CA GLY A 99 -8.15 8.95 7.22
C GLY A 99 -7.34 9.30 8.47
N ARG A 100 -6.80 8.32 9.20
CA ARG A 100 -5.90 8.58 10.34
C ARG A 100 -4.50 8.91 9.86
N GLU A 101 -3.86 9.80 10.60
CA GLU A 101 -2.46 10.13 10.43
C GLU A 101 -1.60 9.19 11.26
N VAL A 102 -0.53 8.70 10.66
CA VAL A 102 0.46 7.81 11.27
C VAL A 102 1.83 8.45 11.14
N PRO A 103 2.69 8.33 12.18
CA PRO A 103 4.06 8.78 12.08
C PRO A 103 4.76 7.97 10.99
N TYR A 104 5.29 8.66 9.99
CA TYR A 104 5.93 8.05 8.84
C TYR A 104 7.41 8.37 8.87
N ASN A 105 8.25 7.34 8.89
CA ASN A 105 9.68 7.44 8.67
C ASN A 105 10.03 6.46 7.55
N VAL A 106 10.37 6.98 6.37
CA VAL A 106 11.05 6.20 5.33
C VAL A 106 12.54 6.25 5.69
N LEU A 107 13.01 5.22 6.38
CA LEU A 107 14.44 5.02 6.64
C LEU A 107 15.12 4.44 5.39
#